data_AF-A0A7H9VF53-F1
#
_entry.id   AF-A0A7H9VF53-F1
#
_cell.length_a   1.000
_cell.length_b   1.000
_cell.length_c   1.000
_cell.angle_alpha   90.00
_cell.angle_beta   90.00
_cell.angle_gamma   90.00
#
_symmetry.space_group_name_H-M   'P 1'
#
loop_
_entity.id
_entity.type
_entity.pdbx_description
1 polymer ?
#
loop_
_entity_poly.entity_id
_entity_poly.type
_entity_poly.pdbx_seq_one_letter_code
_entity_poly.pdbx_strand_id
1 'polypeptide(L)'
;MAKRDRTMARKREKPEDQVAIDVIRQHLLDMEPELRMIEGLVAILHALSSTADQVEPIALAPLAYLGTEAVEKILSTWRQALVAASSKTAKA
;
A
#
# COMPACT_ATOMS: atom_id res chain seq x y z
N MET A 1 45.19 30.29 0.73
CA MET A 1 44.02 29.75 1.46
C MET A 1 42.74 30.20 0.76
N ALA A 2 42.18 29.37 -0.12
CA ALA A 2 40.88 29.63 -0.74
C ALA A 2 39.78 28.97 0.13
N LYS A 3 38.85 29.79 0.62
CA LYS A 3 37.72 29.33 1.44
C LYS A 3 36.82 28.43 0.61
N ARG A 4 36.52 27.27 1.20
CA ARG A 4 35.42 26.38 0.81
C ARG A 4 34.12 27.15 0.95
N ASP A 5 33.37 27.32 -0.12
CA ASP A 5 31.91 27.46 -0.06
C ASP A 5 31.31 26.47 -1.04
N ARG A 6 31.32 25.19 -0.63
CA ARG A 6 30.35 24.21 -1.11
C ARG A 6 29.01 24.61 -0.51
N THR A 7 28.34 25.55 -1.16
CA THR A 7 26.93 25.83 -0.89
C THR A 7 26.16 24.62 -1.40
N MET A 8 26.03 23.61 -0.54
CA MET A 8 25.03 22.56 -0.69
C MET A 8 23.69 23.28 -0.68
N ALA A 9 23.17 23.59 -1.86
CA ALA A 9 21.80 23.97 -2.06
C ALA A 9 20.95 22.77 -1.63
N ARG A 10 20.71 22.66 -0.31
CA ARG A 10 19.58 21.90 0.24
C ARG A 10 18.37 22.56 -0.37
N LYS A 11 17.90 21.99 -1.49
CA LYS A 11 16.60 22.26 -2.11
C LYS A 11 15.62 22.21 -0.94
N ARG A 12 15.16 23.38 -0.47
CA ARG A 12 14.21 23.45 0.63
C ARG A 12 12.96 22.72 0.13
N GLU A 13 12.74 21.51 0.62
CA GLU A 13 11.50 20.79 0.39
C GLU A 13 10.37 21.72 0.82
N LYS A 14 9.49 22.06 -0.12
CA LYS A 14 8.39 22.98 0.18
C LYS A 14 7.50 22.27 1.22
N PRO A 15 6.94 22.99 2.20
CA PRO A 15 6.02 22.39 3.18
C PRO A 15 4.89 21.57 2.53
N GLU A 16 4.43 22.01 1.35
CA GLU A 16 3.44 21.32 0.52
C GLU A 16 3.91 19.93 0.03
N ASP A 17 5.20 19.79 -0.27
CA ASP A 17 5.81 18.51 -0.69
C ASP A 17 5.87 17.54 0.49
N GLN A 18 6.18 18.05 1.68
CA GLN A 18 6.23 17.24 2.89
C GLN A 18 4.84 16.70 3.26
N VAL A 19 3.80 17.54 3.17
CA VAL A 19 2.41 17.14 3.41
C VAL A 19 1.98 16.04 2.44
N ALA A 20 2.29 16.18 1.15
CA ALA A 20 1.96 15.15 0.15
C ALA A 20 2.69 13.82 0.43
N ILE A 21 3.96 13.88 0.83
CA ILE A 21 4.74 12.70 1.23
C ILE A 21 4.13 12.02 2.46
N ASP A 22 3.71 12.79 3.45
CA ASP A 22 3.12 12.27 4.68
C ASP A 22 1.76 11.60 4.41
N VAL A 23 0.94 12.18 3.51
CA VAL A 23 -0.33 11.57 3.06
C VAL A 23 -0.10 10.27 2.30
N ILE A 24 0.87 10.22 1.39
CA ILE A 24 1.23 8.98 0.68
C ILE A 24 1.71 7.92 1.66
N ARG A 25 2.56 8.30 2.63
CA ARG A 25 3.05 7.39 3.67
C ARG A 25 1.89 6.83 4.48
N GLN A 26 0.93 7.66 4.87
CA GLN A 26 -0.25 7.21 5.60
C GLN A 26 -1.04 6.19 4.77
N HIS A 27 -1.32 6.47 3.50
CA HIS A 27 -2.00 5.50 2.64
C HIS A 27 -1.25 4.17 2.50
N LEU A 28 0.08 4.18 2.45
CA LEU A 28 0.86 2.94 2.43
C LEU A 28 0.74 2.15 3.73
N LEU A 29 0.75 2.82 4.88
CA LEU A 29 0.53 2.18 6.18
C LEU A 29 -0.90 1.65 6.31
N ASP A 30 -1.87 2.38 5.78
CA ASP A 30 -3.28 1.98 5.79
C ASP A 30 -3.56 0.72 4.95
N MET A 31 -2.67 0.35 4.00
CA MET A 31 -2.79 -0.91 3.24
C MET A 31 -2.19 -2.12 3.96
N GLU A 32 -1.33 -1.91 4.96
CA GLU A 32 -0.60 -2.99 5.62
C GLU A 32 -1.51 -4.06 6.26
N PRO A 33 -2.63 -3.72 6.94
CA PRO A 33 -3.52 -4.71 7.53
C PRO A 33 -4.12 -5.66 6.48
N GLU A 34 -4.58 -5.11 5.35
CA GLU A 34 -5.18 -5.88 4.26
C GLU A 34 -4.13 -6.75 3.56
N LEU A 35 -2.91 -6.25 3.38
CA LEU A 35 -1.82 -7.05 2.82
C LEU A 35 -1.47 -8.24 3.72
N ARG A 36 -1.40 -8.04 5.03
CA ARG A 36 -1.21 -9.14 6.01
C ARG A 36 -2.38 -10.13 6.01
N MET A 37 -3.61 -9.64 5.83
CA MET A 37 -4.78 -10.52 5.69
C MET A 37 -4.67 -11.40 4.44
N ILE A 38 -4.28 -10.84 3.29
CA ILE A 38 -4.06 -11.61 2.05
C ILE A 38 -2.94 -12.63 2.24
N GLU A 39 -1.83 -12.26 2.87
CA GLU A 39 -0.73 -13.19 3.20
C GLU A 39 -1.24 -14.39 4.02
N GLY A 40 -2.05 -14.14 5.05
CA GLY A 40 -2.68 -15.19 5.86
C GLY A 40 -3.62 -16.09 5.05
N LEU A 41 -4.45 -15.51 4.17
CA LEU A 41 -5.34 -16.25 3.28
C LEU A 41 -4.55 -17.17 2.33
N VAL A 42 -3.44 -16.68 1.76
CA VAL A 42 -2.56 -17.47 0.89
C VAL A 42 -1.94 -18.64 1.66
N ALA A 43 -1.50 -18.43 2.90
CA ALA A 43 -0.96 -19.49 3.75
C ALA A 43 -2.01 -20.58 4.04
N ILE A 44 -3.25 -20.18 4.33
CA ILE A 44 -4.38 -21.12 4.55
C ILE A 44 -4.68 -21.90 3.27
N LEU A 45 -4.82 -21.22 2.13
CA LEU A 45 -5.09 -21.88 0.85
C LEU A 45 -3.96 -22.86 0.47
N HIS A 46 -2.71 -22.49 0.75
CA HIS A 46 -1.57 -23.38 0.55
C HIS A 46 -1.64 -24.63 1.45
N ALA A 47 -1.92 -24.46 2.75
CA ALA A 47 -2.10 -25.58 3.67
C ALA A 47 -3.23 -26.51 3.21
N LEU A 48 -4.39 -25.94 2.81
CA LEU A 48 -5.54 -26.69 2.31
C LEU A 48 -5.24 -27.43 1.00
N SER A 49 -4.41 -26.85 0.12
CA SER A 49 -3.98 -27.51 -1.13
C SER A 49 -3.14 -28.77 -0.88
N SER A 50 -2.44 -28.85 0.25
CA SER A 50 -1.62 -30.01 0.63
C SER A 50 -2.42 -31.16 1.26
N THR A 51 -3.67 -30.92 1.65
CA THR A 51 -4.58 -31.88 2.31
C THR A 51 -5.70 -32.38 1.37
N ALA A 52 -5.43 -32.38 0.06
CA ALA A 52 -6.35 -32.27 -1.09
C ALA A 52 -7.64 -33.11 -1.15
N ASP A 53 -7.94 -34.02 -0.23
CA ASP A 53 -9.08 -34.94 -0.36
C ASP A 53 -10.38 -34.49 0.34
N GLN A 54 -10.41 -33.40 1.13
CA GLN A 54 -11.60 -33.09 1.97
C GLN A 54 -11.90 -31.60 2.24
N VAL A 55 -11.73 -30.70 1.27
CA VAL A 55 -12.18 -29.30 1.46
C VAL A 55 -13.46 -29.04 0.69
N GLU A 56 -14.58 -28.98 1.39
CA GLU A 56 -15.84 -28.58 0.78
C GLU A 56 -15.78 -27.13 0.28
N PRO A 57 -16.33 -26.81 -0.91
CA PRO A 57 -16.35 -25.45 -1.44
C PRO A 57 -16.96 -24.40 -0.49
N ILE A 58 -17.91 -24.82 0.36
CA ILE A 58 -18.53 -23.95 1.36
C ILE A 58 -17.53 -23.47 2.42
N ALA A 59 -16.49 -24.25 2.71
CA ALA A 59 -15.41 -23.88 3.63
C ALA A 59 -14.47 -22.82 3.01
N LEU A 60 -14.41 -22.74 1.67
CA LEU A 60 -13.59 -21.76 0.94
C LEU A 60 -14.32 -20.43 0.69
N ALA A 61 -15.65 -20.42 0.69
CA ALA A 61 -16.44 -19.22 0.39
C ALA A 61 -16.11 -18.02 1.31
N PRO A 62 -15.93 -18.18 2.64
CA PRO A 62 -15.50 -17.08 3.51
C PRO A 62 -14.11 -16.55 3.17
N LEU A 63 -13.16 -17.43 2.78
CA LEU A 63 -11.81 -17.03 2.40
C LEU A 63 -11.83 -16.20 1.10
N ALA A 64 -12.64 -16.61 0.13
CA ALA A 64 -12.83 -15.87 -1.13
C ALA A 64 -13.47 -14.50 -0.90
N TYR A 65 -14.49 -14.43 -0.03
CA TYR A 65 -15.14 -13.17 0.34
C TYR A 65 -14.15 -12.21 1.02
N LEU A 66 -13.45 -12.66 2.06
CA LEU A 66 -12.47 -11.86 2.79
C LEU A 66 -11.32 -11.40 1.89
N GLY A 67 -10.84 -12.29 0.99
CA GLY A 67 -9.80 -11.94 0.03
C GLY A 67 -10.25 -10.86 -0.95
N THR A 68 -11.49 -10.94 -1.44
CA THR A 68 -12.06 -9.93 -2.34
C THR A 68 -12.16 -8.57 -1.64
N GLU A 69 -12.67 -8.55 -0.41
CA GLU A 69 -12.80 -7.31 0.39
C GLU A 69 -11.42 -6.68 0.66
N ALA A 70 -10.40 -7.49 1.00
CA ALA A 70 -9.04 -7.02 1.20
C ALA A 70 -8.47 -6.33 -0.06
N VAL A 71 -8.62 -6.99 -1.20
CA VAL A 71 -8.11 -6.49 -2.49
C VAL A 71 -8.81 -5.20 -2.87
N GLU A 72 -10.13 -5.10 -2.68
CA GLU A 72 -10.88 -3.89 -2.96
C GLU A 72 -10.42 -2.70 -2.10
N LYS A 73 -10.18 -2.93 -0.80
CA LYS A 73 -9.64 -1.91 0.11
C LYS A 73 -8.25 -1.45 -0.32
N ILE A 74 -7.33 -2.37 -0.61
CA ILE A 74 -5.98 -2.04 -1.13
C ILE A 74 -6.08 -1.20 -2.41
N LEU A 75 -6.89 -1.63 -3.37
CA LEU A 75 -7.05 -0.91 -4.64
C LEU A 75 -7.63 0.49 -4.45
N SER A 76 -8.58 0.65 -3.53
CA SER A 76 -9.15 1.95 -3.18
C SER A 76 -8.09 2.88 -2.59
N THR A 77 -7.37 2.42 -1.56
CA THR A 77 -6.31 3.18 -0.89
C THR A 77 -5.17 3.50 -1.86
N TRP A 78 -4.84 2.58 -2.77
CA TRP A 78 -3.80 2.80 -3.78
C TRP A 78 -4.16 3.91 -4.76
N ARG A 79 -5.41 3.94 -5.23
CA ARG A 79 -5.90 5.05 -6.06
C ARG A 79 -5.84 6.39 -5.32
N GLN A 80 -6.17 6.42 -4.04
CA GLN A 80 -6.06 7.63 -3.22
C GLN A 80 -4.60 8.11 -3.10
N ALA A 81 -3.66 7.18 -2.89
CA ALA A 81 -2.23 7.49 -2.86
C ALA A 81 -1.73 8.06 -4.21
N LEU A 82 -2.20 7.53 -5.35
CA LEU A 82 -1.88 8.05 -6.68
C LEU A 82 -2.42 9.46 -6.90
N VAL A 83 -3.64 9.75 -6.43
CA VAL A 83 -4.21 11.10 -6.49
C VAL A 83 -3.39 12.07 -5.64
N ALA A 84 -3.02 11.67 -4.41
CA ALA A 84 -2.16 12.48 -3.54
C ALA A 84 -0.81 12.78 -4.20
N ALA A 85 -0.20 11.80 -4.87
CA ALA A 85 1.06 11.95 -5.61
C ALA A 85 0.93 12.87 -6.85
N SER A 86 -0.23 12.85 -7.53
CA SER A 86 -0.48 13.65 -8.73
C SER A 86 -0.98 15.08 -8.45
N SER A 87 -1.24 15.45 -7.19
CA SER A 87 -1.70 16.80 -6.83
C SER A 87 -0.71 17.93 -7.19
N LYS A 88 0.54 17.57 -7.55
CA LYS A 88 1.55 18.47 -8.15
C LYS A 88 1.29 18.87 -9.61
N THR A 89 0.54 18.08 -10.38
CA THR A 89 0.42 18.23 -11.84
C THR A 89 -0.78 19.08 -12.28
N ALA A 90 -1.74 19.37 -11.40
CA ALA A 90 -2.98 20.08 -11.74
C ALA A 90 -2.91 21.62 -11.57
N LYS A 91 -1.76 22.17 -11.16
CA LYS A 91 -1.51 23.61 -11.01
C LYS A 91 -0.36 24.14 -11.87
N ALA A 92 0.01 23.42 -12.94
CA ALA A 92 0.99 23.87 -13.94
C ALA A 92 0.31 24.56 -15.12
#